data_AF-A0A8S3RAH7-F1
#
_entry.id   AF-A0A8S3RAH7-F1
#
_cell.length_a   1.000
_cell.length_b   1.000
_cell.length_c   1.000
_cell.angle_alpha   90.00
_cell.angle_beta   90.00
_cell.angle_gamma   90.00
#
_symmetry.space_group_name_H-M   'P 1'
#
loop_
_entity.id
_entity.type
_entity.pdbx_description
1 polymer ?
#
loop_
_entity_poly.entity_id
_entity_poly.type
_entity_poly.pdbx_seq_one_letter_code
_entity_poly.pdbx_strand_id
1 'polypeptide(L)'
;MGSKKSFKDLITETTIDDIEEINATKYINLLKDKIVINQFPLKIKIIITSEFTTPMAFDRIESHYSHPVEVVLTQNNLSTFYNNLLDKFKAWVDKFQERGSGFVFDGIKSVKVKLYKYEYQRASSYIPLQFKSSNIINVQNKKDNKCFLWSILASLFPANKDKQRVTKYKEYENEINMKGIEYPVSIKDIPKVEKQNNLSINVFALEDQTNKQSLHPVYISNVESKNVIDLLYIESNENTHYCLIKDLNSFMCDKNRNKSFICRNCLQGFQREETLIKHKKICYDNEHCKTIMPKPGKNILKFNNHHFKNKLPFVIYCDFEAYNIPMQSCTPDPNKSYIKPISKQEINSYGMYVHSDYPEIYKPQYFSYVGDDAVEKYVEKVMKIYKEITYKIYLNEKKKPILNNHEEDEFQEATGCYICGEEFKESEKVREHNHLSGKYRGAACQSCNTKEGKATKLIPVFFHNGSNYDFHFLIEELMKYEDEYNKVKLLSKNSENYISIDYGSNYKKLRFLDSYRFMLKGLSDIAKSMDEFPILEKEFKGLTWQCGLKYTGIKLELLTDVDMLQMFEKGIRGGFSGVLGPRHVKAFNKYTTNYNEDYRIIDEHEKKKV
;
A
#
# COMPACT_ATOMS: atom_id res chain seq x y z
N MET A 1 5.64 -14.13 4.78
CA MET A 1 5.56 -14.15 3.31
C MET A 1 4.42 -15.09 2.90
N GLY A 2 3.27 -14.56 2.50
CA GLY A 2 2.15 -15.39 2.03
C GLY A 2 2.47 -15.99 0.67
N SER A 3 2.47 -17.32 0.57
CA SER A 3 2.78 -18.02 -0.67
C SER A 3 1.69 -17.76 -1.72
N LYS A 4 2.11 -17.22 -2.87
CA LYS A 4 1.36 -17.20 -4.12
C LYS A 4 1.27 -18.63 -4.69
N LYS A 5 0.45 -19.51 -4.11
CA LYS A 5 0.14 -20.82 -4.69
C LYS A 5 -1.36 -21.00 -4.96
N SER A 6 -1.67 -20.89 -6.26
CA SER A 6 -2.75 -21.52 -7.05
C SER A 6 -4.21 -21.47 -6.56
N PHE A 7 -5.01 -20.59 -7.20
CA PHE A 7 -6.46 -20.73 -7.37
C PHE A 7 -6.79 -21.78 -8.46
N LYS A 8 -6.36 -23.04 -8.30
CA LYS A 8 -6.52 -24.06 -9.35
C LYS A 8 -7.80 -24.91 -9.27
N ASP A 9 -8.54 -24.87 -8.16
CA ASP A 9 -9.68 -25.78 -7.91
C ASP A 9 -10.97 -25.05 -7.52
N LEU A 10 -11.52 -24.21 -8.40
CA LEU A 10 -12.84 -23.60 -8.23
C LEU A 10 -13.92 -24.69 -8.42
N ILE A 11 -14.72 -24.98 -7.38
CA ILE A 11 -15.84 -25.94 -7.48
C ILE A 11 -17.01 -25.25 -8.14
N THR A 12 -17.39 -24.07 -7.64
CA THR A 12 -18.55 -23.33 -8.13
C THR A 12 -18.37 -21.86 -7.84
N GLU A 13 -18.76 -21.03 -8.79
CA GLU A 13 -19.00 -19.60 -8.59
C GLU A 13 -20.50 -19.37 -8.76
N THR A 14 -21.11 -18.74 -7.76
CA THR A 14 -22.53 -18.41 -7.81
C THR A 14 -22.71 -16.97 -7.41
N THR A 15 -23.41 -16.23 -8.26
CA THR A 15 -23.88 -14.88 -7.94
C THR A 15 -25.34 -14.98 -7.54
N ILE A 16 -25.71 -14.27 -6.47
CA ILE A 16 -27.09 -14.05 -6.08
C ILE A 16 -27.38 -12.59 -6.41
N ASP A 17 -28.16 -12.39 -7.46
CA ASP A 17 -28.59 -11.09 -7.98
C ASP A 17 -30.09 -10.90 -7.71
N ASP A 18 -30.50 -9.65 -7.48
CA ASP A 18 -31.89 -9.16 -7.37
C ASP A 18 -32.83 -9.87 -6.39
N ILE A 19 -32.93 -9.35 -5.16
CA ILE A 19 -34.04 -9.67 -4.25
C ILE A 19 -34.53 -8.39 -3.56
N GLU A 20 -35.82 -8.10 -3.74
CA GLU A 20 -36.59 -6.88 -3.45
C GLU A 20 -36.58 -6.35 -2.01
N GLU A 21 -35.94 -7.00 -1.04
CA GLU A 21 -36.07 -6.60 0.37
C GLU A 21 -34.73 -6.57 1.12
N ILE A 22 -34.46 -5.37 1.65
CA ILE A 22 -33.34 -4.95 2.47
C ILE A 22 -33.36 -5.68 3.81
N ASN A 23 -32.83 -6.90 3.87
CA ASN A 23 -32.49 -7.51 5.15
C ASN A 23 -31.30 -8.47 5.04
N ALA A 24 -30.17 -8.09 5.65
CA ALA A 24 -28.95 -8.89 5.74
C ALA A 24 -29.21 -10.31 6.29
N THR A 25 -30.22 -10.48 7.14
CA THR A 25 -30.62 -11.78 7.70
C THR A 25 -31.25 -12.70 6.65
N LYS A 26 -32.01 -12.15 5.69
CA LYS A 26 -32.62 -12.91 4.58
C LYS A 26 -31.54 -13.41 3.62
N TYR A 27 -30.54 -12.57 3.33
CA TYR A 27 -29.36 -12.93 2.53
C TYR A 27 -28.55 -14.09 3.13
N ILE A 28 -28.34 -14.07 4.44
CA ILE A 28 -27.63 -15.16 5.13
C ILE A 28 -28.40 -16.47 5.05
N ASN A 29 -29.73 -16.44 5.07
CA ASN A 29 -30.55 -17.64 4.90
C ASN A 29 -30.52 -18.17 3.46
N LEU A 30 -30.50 -17.31 2.45
CA LEU A 30 -30.29 -17.73 1.05
C LEU A 30 -28.88 -18.28 0.80
N LEU A 31 -27.87 -17.72 1.46
CA LEU A 31 -26.52 -18.28 1.47
C LEU A 31 -26.48 -19.66 2.13
N LYS A 32 -27.24 -19.87 3.20
CA LYS A 32 -27.40 -21.19 3.83
C LYS A 32 -27.87 -22.22 2.81
N ASP A 33 -28.89 -21.90 2.01
CA ASP A 33 -29.50 -22.81 1.03
C ASP A 33 -28.59 -23.12 -0.17
N LYS A 34 -27.77 -22.15 -0.62
CA LYS A 34 -26.83 -22.37 -1.73
C LYS A 34 -25.53 -23.09 -1.33
N ILE A 35 -25.14 -23.03 -0.06
CA ILE A 35 -23.94 -23.71 0.47
C ILE A 35 -24.24 -25.17 0.90
N VAL A 36 -25.50 -25.65 0.80
CA VAL A 36 -25.95 -27.03 1.17
C VAL A 36 -25.38 -28.15 0.28
N ILE A 37 -24.54 -27.85 -0.71
CA ILE A 37 -23.87 -28.90 -1.50
C ILE A 37 -22.95 -29.70 -0.55
N ASN A 38 -23.25 -30.99 -0.36
CA ASN A 38 -22.58 -31.98 0.50
C ASN A 38 -21.08 -32.23 0.16
N GLN A 39 -20.25 -31.19 0.11
CA GLN A 39 -18.83 -31.25 -0.22
C GLN A 39 -17.99 -30.47 0.80
N PHE A 40 -18.14 -30.76 2.09
CA PHE A 40 -17.16 -30.28 3.08
C PHE A 40 -15.89 -31.13 3.00
N PRO A 41 -14.70 -30.53 3.15
CA PRO A 41 -14.43 -29.16 3.57
C PRO A 41 -14.30 -28.19 2.38
N LEU A 42 -14.50 -26.89 2.62
CA LEU A 42 -14.54 -25.86 1.57
C LEU A 42 -13.73 -24.62 1.96
N LYS A 43 -13.14 -23.97 0.95
CA LYS A 43 -12.65 -22.59 1.04
C LYS A 43 -13.72 -21.68 0.45
N ILE A 44 -14.27 -20.79 1.27
CA ILE A 44 -15.34 -19.89 0.85
C ILE A 44 -14.78 -18.47 0.74
N LYS A 45 -14.95 -17.86 -0.43
CA LYS A 45 -14.73 -16.42 -0.63
C LYS A 45 -16.07 -15.76 -0.92
N ILE A 46 -16.41 -14.75 -0.11
CA ILE A 46 -17.64 -13.97 -0.27
C ILE A 46 -17.26 -12.54 -0.62
N ILE A 47 -17.89 -12.02 -1.67
CA ILE A 47 -17.84 -10.62 -2.05
C ILE A 47 -19.27 -10.10 -2.00
N ILE A 48 -19.52 -9.17 -1.09
CA ILE A 48 -20.83 -8.51 -0.91
C ILE A 48 -20.72 -7.14 -1.55
N THR A 49 -21.54 -6.88 -2.55
CA THR A 49 -21.69 -5.54 -3.14
C THR A 49 -22.87 -4.87 -2.44
N SER A 50 -22.62 -3.72 -1.83
CA SER A 50 -23.62 -2.96 -1.06
C SER A 50 -23.82 -1.58 -1.65
N GLU A 51 -25.04 -1.06 -1.53
CA GLU A 51 -25.44 0.27 -1.97
C GLU A 51 -25.58 1.18 -0.75
N PHE A 52 -25.07 2.40 -0.86
CA PHE A 52 -25.17 3.45 0.15
C PHE A 52 -25.77 4.70 -0.47
N THR A 53 -26.70 5.35 0.24
CA THR A 53 -27.45 6.54 -0.20
C THR A 53 -27.21 7.73 0.72
N THR A 54 -27.13 8.95 0.19
CA THR A 54 -27.22 10.15 1.05
C THR A 54 -28.68 10.61 1.19
N PRO A 55 -29.19 10.87 2.42
CA PRO A 55 -30.57 11.30 2.61
C PRO A 55 -30.92 12.65 1.94
N MET A 56 -29.92 13.50 1.69
CA MET A 56 -30.13 14.88 1.21
C MET A 56 -29.92 15.06 -0.30
N ALA A 57 -29.02 14.30 -0.93
CA ALA A 57 -28.69 14.44 -2.36
C ALA A 57 -29.17 13.26 -3.21
N PHE A 58 -29.68 12.18 -2.59
CA PHE A 58 -30.04 10.92 -3.25
C PHE A 58 -28.88 10.29 -4.04
N ASP A 59 -27.64 10.63 -3.70
CA ASP A 59 -26.44 10.04 -4.31
C ASP A 59 -26.33 8.59 -3.88
N ARG A 60 -26.21 7.68 -4.84
CA ARG A 60 -26.03 6.23 -4.63
C ARG A 60 -24.61 5.85 -4.99
N ILE A 61 -23.93 5.19 -4.07
CA ILE A 61 -22.60 4.62 -4.33
C ILE A 61 -22.59 3.14 -4.01
N GLU A 62 -21.90 2.40 -4.86
CA GLU A 62 -21.62 0.98 -4.62
C GLU A 62 -20.29 0.84 -3.92
N SER A 63 -20.26 -0.04 -2.92
CA SER A 63 -19.03 -0.42 -2.27
C SER A 63 -18.97 -1.92 -2.07
N HIS A 64 -17.77 -2.47 -2.25
CA HIS A 64 -17.55 -3.90 -2.20
C HIS A 64 -16.90 -4.28 -0.86
N TYR A 65 -17.59 -5.12 -0.11
CA TYR A 65 -17.02 -5.83 1.01
C TYR A 65 -16.51 -7.20 0.56
N SER A 66 -15.19 -7.33 0.42
CA SER A 66 -14.56 -8.63 0.24
C SER A 66 -14.26 -9.23 1.60
N HIS A 67 -15.03 -10.25 1.98
CA HIS A 67 -14.71 -11.01 3.19
C HIS A 67 -13.38 -11.78 2.98
N PRO A 68 -12.51 -11.85 4.00
CA PRO A 68 -11.35 -12.74 3.97
C PRO A 68 -11.77 -14.18 3.63
N VAL A 69 -10.94 -14.90 2.88
CA VAL A 69 -11.22 -16.30 2.56
C VAL A 69 -11.24 -17.10 3.86
N GLU A 70 -12.36 -17.74 4.17
CA GLU A 70 -12.48 -18.61 5.35
C GLU A 70 -12.63 -20.07 4.93
N VAL A 71 -12.01 -20.95 5.72
CA VAL A 71 -12.12 -22.40 5.55
C VAL A 71 -13.25 -22.89 6.44
N VAL A 72 -14.24 -23.55 5.84
CA VAL A 72 -15.35 -24.18 6.55
C VAL A 72 -15.13 -25.69 6.51
N LEU A 73 -14.87 -26.28 7.69
CA LEU A 73 -14.48 -27.68 7.82
C LEU A 73 -15.70 -28.61 7.83
N THR A 74 -16.81 -28.18 8.43
CA THR A 74 -18.07 -28.93 8.46
C THR A 74 -19.29 -28.02 8.39
N GLN A 75 -20.45 -28.65 8.18
CA GLN A 75 -21.76 -28.00 8.18
C GLN A 75 -22.07 -27.30 9.51
N ASN A 76 -21.55 -27.79 10.64
CA ASN A 76 -21.78 -27.18 11.96
C ASN A 76 -21.11 -25.80 12.09
N ASN A 77 -19.96 -25.59 11.45
CA ASN A 77 -19.25 -24.31 11.47
C ASN A 77 -19.89 -23.23 10.59
N LEU A 78 -20.84 -23.58 9.72
CA LEU A 78 -21.52 -22.61 8.86
C LEU A 78 -22.23 -21.54 9.68
N SER A 79 -22.90 -21.93 10.77
CA SER A 79 -23.61 -20.99 11.65
C SER A 79 -22.67 -19.92 12.20
N THR A 80 -21.50 -20.33 12.72
CA THR A 80 -20.44 -19.44 13.21
C THR A 80 -19.86 -18.57 12.10
N PHE A 81 -19.62 -19.14 10.93
CA PHE A 81 -19.14 -18.41 9.76
C PHE A 81 -20.12 -17.30 9.34
N TYR A 82 -21.41 -17.60 9.25
CA TYR A 82 -22.43 -16.61 8.91
C TYR A 82 -22.55 -15.49 9.94
N ASN A 83 -22.46 -15.81 11.23
CA ASN A 83 -22.49 -14.80 12.29
C ASN A 83 -21.26 -13.88 12.20
N ASN A 84 -20.06 -14.45 12.01
CA ASN A 84 -18.82 -13.68 11.88
C ASN A 84 -18.83 -12.80 10.62
N LEU A 85 -19.32 -13.34 9.50
CA LEU A 85 -19.55 -12.59 8.27
C LEU A 85 -20.47 -11.40 8.52
N LEU A 86 -21.59 -11.62 9.22
CA LEU A 86 -22.56 -10.57 9.54
C LEU A 86 -21.94 -9.48 10.43
N ASP A 87 -21.24 -9.86 11.49
CA ASP A 87 -20.64 -8.91 12.43
C ASP A 87 -19.58 -8.04 11.75
N LYS A 88 -18.69 -8.66 10.96
CA LYS A 88 -17.67 -7.91 10.21
C LYS A 88 -18.28 -7.06 9.09
N PHE A 89 -19.34 -7.53 8.47
CA PHE A 89 -20.06 -6.76 7.45
C PHE A 89 -20.72 -5.53 8.08
N LYS A 90 -21.43 -5.69 9.20
CA LYS A 90 -22.01 -4.57 9.98
C LYS A 90 -20.93 -3.57 10.39
N ALA A 91 -19.83 -4.04 10.97
CA ALA A 91 -18.73 -3.15 11.36
C ALA A 91 -18.08 -2.42 10.17
N TRP A 92 -18.09 -3.02 8.99
CA TRP A 92 -17.64 -2.36 7.76
C TRP A 92 -18.65 -1.30 7.28
N VAL A 93 -19.95 -1.61 7.35
CA VAL A 93 -21.04 -0.66 7.08
C VAL A 93 -20.94 0.54 8.02
N ASP A 94 -20.85 0.32 9.34
CA ASP A 94 -20.76 1.39 10.35
C ASP A 94 -19.56 2.31 10.07
N LYS A 95 -18.38 1.73 9.82
CA LYS A 95 -17.17 2.49 9.46
C LYS A 95 -17.30 3.26 8.15
N PHE A 96 -18.13 2.79 7.23
CA PHE A 96 -18.38 3.48 5.98
C PHE A 96 -19.27 4.71 6.22
N GLN A 97 -20.30 4.58 7.06
CA GLN A 97 -21.20 5.67 7.44
C GLN A 97 -20.51 6.74 8.31
N GLU A 98 -19.53 6.37 9.14
CA GLU A 98 -18.77 7.29 10.00
C GLU A 98 -17.80 8.22 9.25
N ARG A 99 -17.51 8.00 7.96
CA ARG A 99 -16.50 8.76 7.20
C ARG A 99 -16.91 10.19 6.79
N GLY A 100 -17.96 10.74 7.40
CA GLY A 100 -18.30 12.17 7.34
C GLY A 100 -19.08 12.63 6.11
N SER A 101 -19.29 11.79 5.10
CA SER A 101 -19.98 12.13 3.85
C SER A 101 -21.51 11.96 3.89
N GLY A 102 -22.10 11.56 5.02
CA GLY A 102 -23.55 11.43 5.20
C GLY A 102 -24.20 10.23 4.47
N PHE A 103 -23.41 9.24 4.04
CA PHE A 103 -23.92 8.02 3.42
C PHE A 103 -24.59 7.10 4.45
N VAL A 104 -25.77 6.61 4.11
CA VAL A 104 -26.57 5.65 4.85
C VAL A 104 -26.62 4.35 4.08
N PHE A 105 -26.49 3.23 4.77
CA PHE A 105 -26.60 1.91 4.15
C PHE A 105 -28.01 1.71 3.58
N ASP A 106 -28.10 1.49 2.27
CA ASP A 106 -29.36 1.32 1.55
C ASP A 106 -29.71 -0.16 1.40
N GLY A 107 -28.73 -1.00 1.06
CA GLY A 107 -28.95 -2.44 0.97
C GLY A 107 -27.79 -3.24 0.39
N ILE A 108 -27.97 -4.56 0.32
CA ILE A 108 -27.04 -5.46 -0.37
C ILE A 108 -27.58 -5.65 -1.79
N LYS A 109 -26.73 -5.41 -2.79
CA LYS A 109 -27.09 -5.53 -4.20
C LYS A 109 -26.85 -6.92 -4.76
N SER A 110 -25.65 -7.44 -4.54
CA SER A 110 -25.29 -8.78 -4.99
C SER A 110 -24.31 -9.43 -4.04
N VAL A 111 -24.42 -10.75 -3.94
CA VAL A 111 -23.46 -11.56 -3.19
C VAL A 111 -22.86 -12.58 -4.13
N LYS A 112 -21.56 -12.45 -4.34
CA LYS A 112 -20.76 -13.39 -5.13
C LYS A 112 -20.07 -14.36 -4.16
N VAL A 113 -20.42 -15.63 -4.28
CA VAL A 113 -19.82 -16.73 -3.51
C VAL A 113 -18.95 -17.54 -4.44
N LYS A 114 -17.66 -17.66 -4.10
CA LYS A 114 -16.74 -18.57 -4.76
C LYS A 114 -16.40 -19.69 -3.79
N LEU A 115 -16.74 -20.92 -4.18
CA LEU A 115 -16.42 -22.14 -3.46
C LEU A 115 -15.22 -22.80 -4.13
N TYR A 116 -14.16 -22.98 -3.37
CA TYR A 116 -12.98 -23.72 -3.81
C TYR A 116 -12.92 -25.06 -3.11
N LYS A 117 -12.45 -26.08 -3.83
CA LYS A 117 -12.18 -27.39 -3.27
C LYS A 117 -11.11 -27.20 -2.23
N TYR A 118 -11.49 -27.38 -0.98
CA TYR A 118 -10.49 -27.63 0.04
C TYR A 118 -10.26 -29.11 -0.01
N GLU A 119 -9.18 -29.51 -0.68
CA GLU A 119 -8.65 -30.82 -0.34
C GLU A 119 -8.25 -30.70 1.12
N TYR A 120 -8.84 -31.53 1.99
CA TYR A 120 -8.12 -31.90 3.20
C TYR A 120 -6.72 -32.23 2.72
N GLN A 121 -5.77 -31.47 3.21
CA GLN A 121 -4.45 -31.98 3.39
C GLN A 121 -4.61 -33.31 4.15
N ARG A 122 -4.64 -34.40 3.38
CA ARG A 122 -5.08 -35.71 3.85
C ARG A 122 -3.93 -36.30 4.67
N ALA A 123 -4.35 -36.79 5.84
CA ALA A 123 -3.60 -37.46 6.89
C ALA A 123 -2.75 -36.54 7.78
N SER A 124 -3.38 -35.90 8.76
CA SER A 124 -2.68 -35.48 9.97
C SER A 124 -2.08 -36.74 10.59
N SER A 125 -0.79 -36.87 10.38
CA SER A 125 0.07 -37.90 10.88
C SER A 125 1.25 -37.16 11.46
N TYR A 126 1.74 -37.66 12.58
CA TYR A 126 2.97 -37.21 13.25
C TYR A 126 3.95 -36.47 12.32
N ILE A 127 4.20 -35.19 12.61
CA ILE A 127 5.24 -34.41 11.93
C ILE A 127 6.51 -34.48 12.79
N PRO A 128 7.64 -35.00 12.26
CA PRO A 128 8.89 -35.02 13.02
C PRO A 128 9.43 -33.60 13.22
N LEU A 129 9.96 -33.33 14.40
CA LEU A 129 10.72 -32.11 14.66
C LEU A 129 12.01 -32.10 13.85
N GLN A 130 12.35 -30.96 13.24
CA GLN A 130 13.60 -30.79 12.48
C GLN A 130 14.83 -30.56 13.37
N PHE A 131 14.66 -30.55 14.69
CA PHE A 131 15.74 -30.43 15.67
C PHE A 131 15.47 -31.31 16.90
N LYS A 132 16.53 -31.65 17.63
CA LYS A 132 16.42 -32.43 18.88
C LYS A 132 16.18 -31.49 20.05
N SER A 133 15.13 -31.74 20.83
CA SER A 133 14.86 -31.04 22.09
C SER A 133 14.32 -32.02 23.12
N SER A 134 14.95 -32.06 24.30
CA SER A 134 14.43 -32.81 25.44
C SER A 134 13.21 -32.14 26.07
N ASN A 135 12.91 -30.89 25.74
CA ASN A 135 11.82 -30.11 26.35
C ASN A 135 10.51 -30.20 25.58
N ILE A 136 10.51 -30.84 24.40
CA ILE A 136 9.30 -31.08 23.62
C ILE A 136 8.90 -32.55 23.75
N ILE A 137 7.61 -32.82 23.97
CA ILE A 137 7.01 -34.14 23.73
C ILE A 137 6.20 -34.04 22.45
N ASN A 138 6.68 -34.74 21.42
CA ASN A 138 5.97 -34.88 20.17
C ASN A 138 5.30 -36.28 20.16
N VAL A 139 3.99 -36.32 20.42
CA VAL A 139 3.23 -37.57 20.51
C VAL A 139 2.95 -38.11 19.10
N GLN A 140 3.37 -39.35 18.85
CA GLN A 140 3.34 -40.01 17.55
C GLN A 140 1.95 -40.54 17.21
N ASN A 141 1.05 -39.64 16.84
CA ASN A 141 -0.27 -39.99 16.30
C ASN A 141 -0.18 -40.28 14.79
N LYS A 142 0.16 -41.53 14.43
CA LYS A 142 0.28 -41.94 13.02
C LYS A 142 -1.05 -42.31 12.35
N LYS A 143 -2.13 -42.44 13.13
CA LYS A 143 -3.41 -43.03 12.68
C LYS A 143 -4.65 -42.16 12.97
N ASP A 144 -4.48 -40.99 13.57
CA ASP A 144 -5.58 -40.12 13.98
C ASP A 144 -5.19 -38.64 13.88
N ASN A 145 -6.18 -37.75 13.98
CA ASN A 145 -5.98 -36.30 13.92
C ASN A 145 -6.02 -35.59 15.27
N LYS A 146 -5.72 -36.31 16.36
CA LYS A 146 -5.91 -35.86 17.73
C LYS A 146 -4.63 -35.32 18.39
N CYS A 147 -3.63 -34.89 17.62
CA CYS A 147 -2.35 -34.37 18.14
C CYS A 147 -2.51 -33.26 19.20
N PHE A 148 -3.52 -32.39 19.03
CA PHE A 148 -3.87 -31.37 20.02
C PHE A 148 -4.29 -31.98 21.37
N LEU A 149 -5.26 -32.92 21.33
CA LEU A 149 -5.72 -33.66 22.53
C LEU A 149 -4.57 -34.43 23.17
N TRP A 150 -3.78 -35.16 22.37
CA TRP A 150 -2.65 -35.93 22.88
C TRP A 150 -1.60 -35.05 23.55
N SER A 151 -1.37 -33.84 23.04
CA SER A 151 -0.43 -32.88 23.66
C SER A 151 -0.96 -32.32 24.97
N ILE A 152 -2.27 -32.06 25.07
CA ILE A 152 -2.92 -31.66 26.33
C ILE A 152 -2.83 -32.79 27.37
N LEU A 153 -3.20 -34.02 26.98
CA LEU A 153 -3.14 -35.19 27.88
C LEU A 153 -1.71 -35.48 28.32
N ALA A 154 -0.71 -35.32 27.44
CA ALA A 154 0.69 -35.46 27.81
C ALA A 154 1.16 -34.43 28.86
N SER A 155 0.48 -33.28 28.96
CA SER A 155 0.76 -32.26 29.97
C SER A 155 0.09 -32.58 31.30
N LEU A 156 -1.16 -33.03 31.26
CA LEU A 156 -1.98 -33.29 32.45
C LEU A 156 -1.65 -34.65 33.10
N PHE A 157 -1.36 -35.67 32.28
CA PHE A 157 -1.08 -37.04 32.70
C PHE A 157 0.31 -37.46 32.18
N PRO A 158 1.41 -36.90 32.72
CA PRO A 158 2.74 -37.10 32.18
C PRO A 158 3.22 -38.55 32.33
N ALA A 159 3.58 -39.19 31.22
CA ALA A 159 4.15 -40.54 31.23
C ALA A 159 5.63 -40.55 31.65
N ASN A 160 6.07 -41.61 32.34
CA ASN A 160 7.46 -41.78 32.76
C ASN A 160 8.37 -42.34 31.64
N LYS A 161 7.88 -43.35 30.90
CA LYS A 161 8.60 -44.02 29.79
C LYS A 161 7.78 -43.95 28.50
N ASP A 162 8.48 -43.88 27.36
CA ASP A 162 7.89 -43.83 26.02
C ASP A 162 6.82 -42.74 25.85
N LYS A 163 7.12 -41.53 26.31
CA LYS A 163 6.19 -40.38 26.36
C LYS A 163 5.63 -39.98 24.99
N GLN A 164 6.28 -40.39 23.91
CA GLN A 164 5.87 -40.16 22.53
C GLN A 164 4.77 -41.11 22.05
N ARG A 165 4.39 -42.15 22.81
CA ARG A 165 3.39 -43.15 22.37
C ARG A 165 1.98 -42.76 22.78
N VAL A 166 1.05 -42.73 21.82
CA VAL A 166 -0.38 -42.48 22.05
C VAL A 166 -0.99 -43.44 23.07
N THR A 167 -0.57 -44.71 23.09
CA THR A 167 -1.12 -45.74 24.00
C THR A 167 -0.99 -45.40 25.48
N LYS A 168 -0.09 -44.48 25.85
CA LYS A 168 0.07 -44.00 27.23
C LYS A 168 -1.00 -43.04 27.68
N TYR A 169 -1.74 -42.43 26.76
CA TYR A 169 -2.73 -41.39 27.06
C TYR A 169 -4.15 -41.81 26.70
N LYS A 170 -4.33 -42.98 26.06
CA LYS A 170 -5.64 -43.48 25.62
C LYS A 170 -6.65 -43.65 26.74
N GLU A 171 -6.20 -44.04 27.94
CA GLU A 171 -7.09 -44.21 29.10
C GLU A 171 -7.72 -42.89 29.56
N TYR A 172 -7.05 -41.76 29.31
CA TYR A 172 -7.50 -40.41 29.67
C TYR A 172 -8.21 -39.69 28.52
N GLU A 173 -8.49 -40.37 27.40
CA GLU A 173 -9.05 -39.74 26.20
C GLU A 173 -10.38 -39.02 26.46
N ASN A 174 -11.16 -39.53 27.42
CA ASN A 174 -12.47 -38.99 27.80
C ASN A 174 -12.41 -37.92 28.92
N GLU A 175 -11.22 -37.65 29.49
CA GLU A 175 -11.05 -36.66 30.57
C GLU A 175 -11.15 -35.21 30.06
N ILE A 176 -10.98 -35.00 28.76
CA ILE A 176 -11.05 -33.67 28.14
C ILE A 176 -12.36 -33.54 27.35
N ASN A 177 -13.15 -32.55 27.75
CA ASN A 177 -14.37 -32.17 27.05
C ASN A 177 -14.01 -31.47 25.73
N MET A 178 -14.25 -32.18 24.63
CA MET A 178 -14.05 -31.70 23.26
C MET A 178 -15.39 -31.50 22.53
N LYS A 179 -16.48 -31.26 23.27
CA LYS A 179 -17.83 -31.19 22.69
C LYS A 179 -17.97 -30.01 21.72
N GLY A 180 -18.27 -30.34 20.47
CA GLY A 180 -18.45 -29.38 19.39
C GLY A 180 -17.13 -28.73 18.94
N ILE A 181 -16.02 -29.44 19.08
CA ILE A 181 -14.71 -29.10 18.51
C ILE A 181 -14.33 -30.23 17.56
N GLU A 182 -13.90 -29.86 16.35
CA GLU A 182 -13.56 -30.82 15.31
C GLU A 182 -12.05 -31.01 15.22
N TYR A 183 -11.65 -32.22 14.84
CA TYR A 183 -10.24 -32.56 14.63
C TYR A 183 -9.89 -32.46 13.14
N PRO A 184 -8.71 -31.91 12.78
CA PRO A 184 -7.70 -31.31 13.66
C PRO A 184 -8.16 -29.96 14.24
N VAL A 185 -7.80 -29.70 15.50
CA VAL A 185 -8.27 -28.52 16.25
C VAL A 185 -7.66 -27.24 15.69
N SER A 186 -8.52 -26.31 15.28
CA SER A 186 -8.09 -24.99 14.81
C SER A 186 -7.73 -24.09 15.99
N ILE A 187 -6.82 -23.13 15.78
CA ILE A 187 -6.42 -22.16 16.81
C ILE A 187 -7.64 -21.33 17.28
N LYS A 188 -8.63 -21.10 16.41
CA LYS A 188 -9.87 -20.37 16.73
C LYS A 188 -10.75 -21.10 17.74
N ASP A 189 -10.64 -22.42 17.84
CA ASP A 189 -11.46 -23.25 18.73
C ASP A 189 -10.83 -23.43 20.12
N ILE A 190 -9.56 -23.04 20.31
CA ILE A 190 -8.83 -23.16 21.58
C ILE A 190 -9.55 -22.43 22.73
N PRO A 191 -10.05 -21.18 22.58
CA PRO A 191 -10.80 -20.51 23.65
C PRO A 191 -12.01 -21.31 24.16
N LYS A 192 -12.64 -22.12 23.30
CA LYS A 192 -13.76 -22.98 23.67
C LYS A 192 -13.28 -24.17 24.50
N VAL A 193 -12.16 -24.80 24.11
CA VAL A 193 -11.52 -25.88 24.87
C VAL A 193 -11.14 -25.40 26.26
N GLU A 194 -10.49 -24.22 26.35
CA GLU A 194 -10.06 -23.61 27.62
C GLU A 194 -11.22 -23.41 28.59
N LYS A 195 -12.32 -22.83 28.11
CA LYS A 195 -13.54 -22.61 28.91
C LYS A 195 -14.21 -23.91 29.33
N GLN A 196 -14.26 -24.91 28.46
CA GLN A 196 -14.89 -26.20 28.75
C GLN A 196 -14.13 -27.05 29.77
N ASN A 197 -12.81 -26.86 29.89
CA ASN A 197 -11.92 -27.70 30.69
C ASN A 197 -11.19 -26.94 31.80
N ASN A 198 -11.42 -25.63 31.93
CA ASN A 198 -10.70 -24.73 32.85
C ASN A 198 -9.17 -24.83 32.68
N LEU A 199 -8.69 -24.71 31.44
CA LEU A 199 -7.26 -24.79 31.07
C LEU A 199 -6.77 -23.43 30.56
N SER A 200 -5.46 -23.18 30.69
CA SER A 200 -4.79 -22.03 30.07
C SER A 200 -3.81 -22.56 29.02
N ILE A 201 -4.14 -22.41 27.74
CA ILE A 201 -3.40 -22.99 26.62
C ILE A 201 -2.69 -21.88 25.85
N ASN A 202 -1.37 -21.98 25.74
CA ASN A 202 -0.56 -21.07 24.92
C ASN A 202 -0.02 -21.85 23.72
N VAL A 203 -0.06 -21.25 22.54
CA VAL A 203 0.44 -21.83 21.29
C VAL A 203 1.53 -20.95 20.72
N PHE A 204 2.68 -21.57 20.46
CA PHE A 204 3.84 -20.96 19.85
C PHE A 204 4.15 -21.63 18.51
N ALA A 205 4.73 -20.89 17.56
CA ALA A 205 5.21 -21.42 16.29
C ALA A 205 6.66 -20.99 16.03
N LEU A 206 7.31 -21.66 15.07
CA LEU A 206 8.66 -21.34 14.63
C LEU A 206 8.59 -20.68 13.25
N GLU A 207 9.21 -19.52 13.10
CA GLU A 207 9.36 -18.88 11.79
C GLU A 207 10.33 -19.68 10.89
N ASP A 208 11.35 -20.28 11.52
CA ASP A 208 12.28 -21.23 10.91
C ASP A 208 12.25 -22.54 11.70
N GLN A 209 11.71 -23.59 11.09
CA GLN A 209 11.55 -24.90 11.74
C GLN A 209 12.85 -25.56 12.16
N THR A 210 13.99 -25.14 11.62
CA THR A 210 15.31 -25.65 12.00
C THR A 210 15.88 -24.94 13.22
N ASN A 211 15.41 -23.72 13.53
CA ASN A 211 15.97 -22.86 14.55
C ASN A 211 15.00 -22.64 15.71
N LYS A 212 15.26 -23.27 16.86
CA LYS A 212 14.47 -23.09 18.10
C LYS A 212 14.35 -21.63 18.56
N GLN A 213 15.30 -20.75 18.22
CA GLN A 213 15.26 -19.34 18.63
C GLN A 213 14.26 -18.50 17.81
N SER A 214 13.73 -19.05 16.71
CA SER A 214 12.70 -18.42 15.87
C SER A 214 11.27 -18.52 16.45
N LEU A 215 11.16 -19.00 17.69
CA LEU A 215 9.89 -19.13 18.40
C LEU A 215 9.19 -17.77 18.52
N HIS A 216 7.90 -17.75 18.19
CA HIS A 216 7.00 -16.61 18.38
C HIS A 216 5.61 -17.09 18.86
N PRO A 217 4.90 -16.30 19.66
CA PRO A 217 3.54 -16.62 20.09
C PRO A 217 2.56 -16.51 18.92
N VAL A 218 1.56 -17.40 18.90
CA VAL A 218 0.45 -17.42 17.92
C VAL A 218 -0.90 -17.31 18.62
N TYR A 219 -1.01 -17.89 19.82
CA TYR A 219 -2.16 -17.75 20.69
C TYR A 219 -1.67 -17.73 22.13
N ILE A 220 -2.08 -16.75 22.92
CA ILE A 220 -1.78 -16.66 24.34
C ILE A 220 -3.11 -16.63 25.09
N SER A 221 -3.22 -17.49 26.10
CA SER A 221 -4.43 -17.59 26.90
C SER A 221 -4.62 -16.34 27.75
N ASN A 222 -5.86 -15.85 27.80
CA ASN A 222 -6.29 -14.82 28.75
C ASN A 222 -6.96 -15.43 30.00
N VAL A 223 -7.02 -16.77 30.10
CA VAL A 223 -7.63 -17.47 31.22
C VAL A 223 -6.56 -17.76 32.27
N GLU A 224 -6.76 -17.26 33.48
CA GLU A 224 -5.95 -17.66 34.63
C GLU A 224 -6.43 -19.04 35.13
N SER A 225 -5.65 -20.08 34.82
CA SER A 225 -5.85 -21.43 35.35
C SER A 225 -4.58 -21.94 36.02
N LYS A 226 -4.75 -22.84 37.00
CA LYS A 226 -3.64 -23.59 37.60
C LYS A 226 -2.95 -24.50 36.59
N ASN A 227 -3.67 -24.94 35.56
CA ASN A 227 -3.16 -25.85 34.53
C ASN A 227 -2.81 -25.04 33.28
N VAL A 228 -1.56 -24.56 33.23
CA VAL A 228 -0.99 -23.85 32.08
C VAL A 228 -0.29 -24.86 31.16
N ILE A 229 -0.70 -24.90 29.89
CA ILE A 229 -0.21 -25.83 28.87
C ILE A 229 0.42 -25.01 27.74
N ASP A 230 1.69 -25.27 27.46
CA ASP A 230 2.42 -24.61 26.38
C ASP A 230 2.57 -25.59 25.20
N LEU A 231 2.03 -25.23 24.04
CA LEU A 231 2.03 -26.04 22.83
C LEU A 231 2.91 -25.41 21.75
N LEU A 232 3.60 -26.27 21.00
CA LEU A 232 4.30 -25.91 19.78
C LEU A 232 3.47 -26.35 18.58
N TYR A 233 3.14 -25.40 17.70
CA TYR A 233 2.46 -25.62 16.44
C TYR A 233 3.48 -25.71 15.30
N ILE A 234 3.41 -26.80 14.55
CA ILE A 234 4.32 -27.11 13.43
C ILE A 234 3.49 -27.30 12.17
N GLU A 235 3.97 -26.77 11.06
CA GLU A 235 3.31 -26.85 9.76
C GLU A 235 4.26 -27.43 8.69
N SER A 236 3.90 -28.54 8.09
CA SER A 236 4.53 -29.06 6.87
C SER A 236 3.77 -28.55 5.65
N ASN A 237 4.35 -28.70 4.45
CA ASN A 237 3.71 -28.38 3.17
C ASN A 237 2.31 -28.99 3.01
N GLU A 238 2.05 -30.08 3.74
CA GLU A 238 0.85 -30.90 3.62
C GLU A 238 0.11 -31.12 4.94
N ASN A 239 0.57 -30.65 6.11
CA ASN A 239 -0.06 -31.00 7.39
C ASN A 239 0.28 -30.04 8.54
N THR A 240 -0.54 -30.03 9.59
CA THR A 240 -0.31 -29.28 10.83
C THR A 240 -0.28 -30.21 12.03
N HIS A 241 0.57 -29.93 13.02
CA HIS A 241 0.75 -30.79 14.18
C HIS A 241 1.08 -30.00 15.45
N TYR A 242 0.46 -30.38 16.58
CA TYR A 242 0.76 -29.83 17.89
C TYR A 242 1.68 -30.76 18.67
N CYS A 243 2.70 -30.19 19.31
CA CYS A 243 3.55 -30.85 20.28
C CYS A 243 3.44 -30.15 21.64
N LEU A 244 3.69 -30.87 22.73
CA LEU A 244 3.77 -30.27 24.06
C LEU A 244 5.17 -29.69 24.33
N ILE A 245 5.22 -28.44 24.78
CA ILE A 245 6.41 -27.84 25.39
C ILE A 245 6.31 -28.08 26.91
N LYS A 246 7.17 -28.97 27.43
CA LYS A 246 7.16 -29.33 28.86
C LYS A 246 7.56 -28.18 29.78
N ASP A 247 8.53 -27.39 29.34
CA ASP A 247 9.06 -26.27 30.09
C ASP A 247 9.57 -25.22 29.10
N LEU A 248 8.79 -24.15 28.96
CA LEU A 248 9.12 -23.03 28.07
C LEU A 248 10.40 -22.32 28.49
N ASN A 249 10.66 -22.19 29.80
CA ASN A 249 11.86 -21.52 30.32
C ASN A 249 13.10 -22.31 29.90
N SER A 250 13.11 -23.63 30.14
CA SER A 250 14.21 -24.50 29.74
C SER A 250 14.33 -24.65 28.21
N PHE A 251 13.24 -24.53 27.47
CA PHE A 251 13.26 -24.61 26.00
C PHE A 251 14.01 -23.42 25.37
N MET A 252 13.80 -22.22 25.90
CA MET A 252 14.35 -20.97 25.38
C MET A 252 15.70 -20.58 26.00
N CYS A 253 16.04 -21.07 27.20
CA CYS A 253 17.36 -20.85 27.79
C CYS A 253 18.43 -21.67 27.06
N ASP A 254 19.57 -21.04 26.74
CA ASP A 254 20.77 -21.75 26.33
C ASP A 254 21.52 -22.29 27.56
N LYS A 255 22.23 -23.42 27.39
CA LYS A 255 22.88 -24.20 28.47
C LYS A 255 23.81 -23.39 29.40
N ASN A 256 24.21 -22.18 29.00
CA ASN A 256 25.17 -21.32 29.69
C ASN A 256 24.54 -20.06 30.34
N ARG A 257 23.21 -19.94 30.42
CA ARG A 257 22.55 -18.79 31.07
C ARG A 257 21.78 -19.23 32.32
N ASN A 258 21.81 -18.37 33.35
CA ASN A 258 21.02 -18.53 34.58
C ASN A 258 19.54 -18.75 34.24
N LYS A 259 18.83 -19.56 35.05
CA LYS A 259 17.39 -19.79 34.91
C LYS A 259 16.68 -18.44 34.72
N SER A 260 16.04 -18.27 33.56
CA SER A 260 15.27 -17.06 33.26
C SER A 260 13.78 -17.39 33.21
N PHE A 261 12.97 -16.53 33.80
CA PHE A 261 11.51 -16.56 33.75
C PHE A 261 11.05 -15.88 32.47
N ILE A 262 10.33 -16.58 31.61
CA ILE A 262 9.99 -16.08 30.28
C ILE A 262 8.55 -15.59 30.25
N CYS A 263 8.35 -14.40 29.70
CA CYS A 263 7.01 -13.90 29.39
C CYS A 263 6.46 -14.62 28.16
N ARG A 264 5.31 -15.28 28.29
CA ARG A 264 4.66 -15.97 27.16
C ARG A 264 4.19 -15.01 26.06
N ASN A 265 3.86 -13.76 26.40
CA ASN A 265 3.33 -12.79 25.45
C ASN A 265 4.41 -12.17 24.54
N CYS A 266 5.60 -11.89 25.08
CA CYS A 266 6.69 -11.23 24.32
C CYS A 266 7.98 -12.05 24.22
N LEU A 267 8.04 -13.22 24.86
CA LEU A 267 9.20 -14.11 24.94
C LEU A 267 10.48 -13.48 25.54
N GLN A 268 10.35 -12.36 26.26
CA GLN A 268 11.45 -11.76 27.01
C GLN A 268 11.76 -12.57 28.28
N GLY A 269 13.04 -12.80 28.54
CA GLY A 269 13.53 -13.47 29.75
C GLY A 269 13.83 -12.49 30.89
N PHE A 270 13.40 -12.84 32.10
CA PHE A 270 13.59 -12.08 33.34
C PHE A 270 14.37 -12.91 34.35
N GLN A 271 15.19 -12.27 35.19
CA GLN A 271 15.99 -12.99 36.19
C GLN A 271 15.19 -13.40 37.44
N ARG A 272 14.08 -12.73 37.73
CA ARG A 272 13.24 -12.96 38.92
C ARG A 272 11.78 -13.09 38.50
N GLU A 273 11.01 -13.88 39.24
CA GLU A 273 9.57 -14.06 38.97
C GLU A 273 8.78 -12.77 39.23
N GLU A 274 9.14 -12.02 40.27
CA GLU A 274 8.51 -10.75 40.62
C GLU A 274 8.60 -9.71 39.49
N THR A 275 9.74 -9.66 38.77
CA THR A 275 9.91 -8.73 37.66
C THR A 275 9.10 -9.16 36.45
N LEU A 276 8.95 -10.47 36.22
CA LEU A 276 8.01 -10.99 35.22
C LEU A 276 6.56 -10.61 35.58
N ILE A 277 6.14 -10.73 36.85
CA ILE A 277 4.78 -10.36 37.28
C ILE A 277 4.51 -8.87 37.02
N LYS A 278 5.47 -7.99 37.37
CA LYS A 278 5.36 -6.55 37.06
C LYS A 278 5.28 -6.29 35.55
N HIS A 279 6.07 -6.99 34.75
CA HIS A 279 6.05 -6.87 33.30
C HIS A 279 4.74 -7.37 32.68
N LYS A 280 4.17 -8.48 33.16
CA LYS A 280 2.90 -9.04 32.66
C LYS A 280 1.76 -8.03 32.69
N LYS A 281 1.68 -7.21 33.76
CA LYS A 281 0.66 -6.17 33.94
C LYS A 281 0.63 -5.12 32.82
N ILE A 282 1.74 -4.93 32.10
CA ILE A 282 1.85 -3.95 31.00
C ILE A 282 1.89 -4.68 29.65
N CYS A 283 2.54 -5.85 29.61
CA CYS A 283 2.76 -6.58 28.38
C CYS A 283 1.49 -7.22 27.82
N TYR A 284 0.60 -7.74 28.67
CA TYR A 284 -0.60 -8.47 28.23
C TYR A 284 -1.70 -7.55 27.66
N ASP A 285 -1.59 -6.23 27.86
CA ASP A 285 -2.46 -5.24 27.20
C ASP A 285 -2.08 -5.01 25.73
N ASN A 286 -0.92 -5.51 25.29
CA ASN A 286 -0.41 -5.37 23.93
C ASN A 286 -0.55 -6.68 23.14
N GLU A 287 -0.55 -6.59 21.81
CA GLU A 287 -0.52 -7.75 20.92
C GLU A 287 0.71 -8.65 21.20
N HIS A 288 0.50 -9.97 21.12
CA HIS A 288 1.53 -10.97 21.40
C HIS A 288 2.63 -10.94 20.32
N CYS A 289 3.78 -10.35 20.64
CA CYS A 289 4.88 -10.21 19.69
C CYS A 289 6.24 -10.29 20.39
N LYS A 290 7.19 -11.00 19.76
CA LYS A 290 8.57 -11.03 20.23
C LYS A 290 9.24 -9.68 20.02
N THR A 291 9.51 -8.96 21.10
CA THR A 291 10.15 -7.65 21.03
C THR A 291 11.64 -7.78 20.68
N ILE A 292 12.04 -7.25 19.53
CA ILE A 292 13.45 -7.17 19.11
C ILE A 292 13.88 -5.71 19.13
N MET A 293 14.75 -5.35 20.08
CA MET A 293 15.33 -4.02 20.12
C MET A 293 16.43 -3.86 19.06
N PRO A 294 16.59 -2.68 18.44
CA PRO A 294 17.72 -2.41 17.56
C PRO A 294 19.04 -2.66 18.32
N LYS A 295 20.00 -3.30 17.66
CA LYS A 295 21.34 -3.49 18.24
C LYS A 295 21.96 -2.09 18.53
N PRO A 296 22.75 -1.93 19.61
CA PRO A 296 23.52 -0.70 19.84
C PRO A 296 24.29 -0.29 18.58
N GLY A 297 24.17 0.97 18.15
CA GLY A 297 24.75 1.50 16.90
C GLY A 297 23.82 1.40 15.67
N LYS A 298 22.77 0.58 15.71
CA LYS A 298 21.68 0.56 14.71
C LYS A 298 20.42 1.31 15.17
N ASN A 299 20.49 1.96 16.32
CA ASN A 299 19.43 2.81 16.88
C ASN A 299 19.40 4.22 16.27
N ILE A 300 20.32 4.55 15.36
CA ILE A 300 20.37 5.83 14.65
C ILE A 300 19.82 5.64 13.24
N LEU A 301 18.72 6.35 12.92
CA LEU A 301 18.18 6.40 11.57
C LEU A 301 18.97 7.45 10.77
N LYS A 302 19.68 7.00 9.74
CA LYS A 302 20.32 7.87 8.74
C LYS A 302 19.78 7.55 7.34
N PHE A 303 19.69 8.56 6.49
CA PHE A 303 19.29 8.36 5.10
C PHE A 303 20.40 7.63 4.35
N ASN A 304 20.17 6.38 3.93
CA ASN A 304 21.22 5.57 3.29
C ASN A 304 21.15 5.60 1.75
N ASN A 305 20.02 6.02 1.18
CA ASN A 305 19.77 5.95 -0.27
C ASN A 305 19.98 7.30 -0.94
N HIS A 306 21.19 7.86 -0.79
CA HIS A 306 21.58 9.20 -1.28
C HIS A 306 21.30 9.45 -2.77
N HIS A 307 21.34 8.42 -3.62
CA HIS A 307 21.03 8.50 -5.04
C HIS A 307 19.59 8.97 -5.36
N PHE A 308 18.63 8.82 -4.44
CA PHE A 308 17.27 9.36 -4.62
C PHE A 308 17.18 10.88 -4.41
N LYS A 309 18.26 11.55 -3.96
CA LYS A 309 18.30 13.01 -3.88
C LYS A 309 18.50 13.66 -5.25
N ASN A 310 18.98 12.91 -6.23
CA ASN A 310 19.31 13.47 -7.53
C ASN A 310 18.06 13.66 -8.39
N LYS A 311 17.97 14.85 -8.98
CA LYS A 311 16.90 15.20 -9.91
C LYS A 311 16.99 14.32 -11.15
N LEU A 312 15.85 13.79 -11.60
CA LEU A 312 15.78 12.99 -12.81
C LEU A 312 15.84 13.92 -14.04
N PRO A 313 16.63 13.56 -15.07
CA PRO A 313 16.93 14.44 -16.21
C PRO A 313 15.75 14.62 -17.17
N PHE A 314 14.84 13.64 -17.21
CA PHE A 314 13.66 13.63 -18.07
C PHE A 314 12.44 13.30 -17.23
N VAL A 315 11.36 14.06 -17.41
CA VAL A 315 10.08 13.85 -16.73
C VAL A 315 8.95 14.14 -17.71
N ILE A 316 7.92 13.31 -17.71
CA ILE A 316 6.73 13.50 -18.55
C ILE A 316 5.57 13.85 -17.62
N TYR A 317 4.81 14.88 -17.97
CA TYR A 317 3.56 15.25 -17.33
C TYR A 317 2.42 15.05 -18.33
N CYS A 318 1.34 14.41 -17.90
CA CYS A 318 0.23 14.08 -18.78
C CYS A 318 -1.10 14.26 -18.06
N ASP A 319 -2.14 14.56 -18.85
CA ASP A 319 -3.53 14.64 -18.45
C ASP A 319 -4.43 14.11 -19.58
N PHE A 320 -5.50 13.40 -19.23
CA PHE A 320 -6.53 12.96 -20.16
C PHE A 320 -7.83 13.70 -19.94
N GLU A 321 -8.52 13.99 -21.03
CA GLU A 321 -9.90 14.46 -21.01
C GLU A 321 -10.81 13.39 -21.58
N ALA A 322 -12.02 13.27 -21.04
CA ALA A 322 -13.00 12.28 -21.48
C ALA A 322 -14.38 12.89 -21.68
N TYR A 323 -15.14 12.29 -22.60
CA TYR A 323 -16.57 12.54 -22.70
C TYR A 323 -17.31 11.71 -21.67
N ASN A 324 -18.35 12.28 -21.08
CA ASN A 324 -19.34 11.54 -20.34
C ASN A 324 -20.45 11.13 -21.32
N ILE A 325 -20.39 9.91 -21.83
CA ILE A 325 -21.40 9.38 -22.76
C ILE A 325 -22.58 8.87 -21.95
N PRO A 326 -23.77 9.47 -22.06
CA PRO A 326 -24.94 9.01 -21.34
C PRO A 326 -25.28 7.59 -21.78
N MET A 327 -25.41 6.66 -20.84
CA MET A 327 -25.79 5.29 -21.19
C MET A 327 -27.32 5.16 -21.14
N GLN A 328 -27.91 4.50 -22.15
CA GLN A 328 -29.32 4.12 -22.10
C GLN A 328 -29.50 3.08 -20.98
N SER A 329 -30.27 3.45 -19.97
CA SER A 329 -30.72 2.53 -18.93
C SER A 329 -32.01 1.84 -19.34
N CYS A 330 -32.17 0.56 -19.01
CA CYS A 330 -33.46 -0.12 -19.08
C CYS A 330 -34.50 0.63 -18.22
N THR A 331 -35.78 0.56 -18.59
CA THR A 331 -36.87 1.05 -17.73
C THR A 331 -36.80 0.35 -16.37
N PRO A 332 -36.87 1.10 -15.26
CA PRO A 332 -36.75 0.54 -13.93
C PRO A 332 -37.88 -0.47 -13.69
N ASP A 333 -37.51 -1.71 -13.39
CA ASP A 333 -38.43 -2.70 -12.87
C ASP A 333 -38.72 -2.33 -11.41
N PRO A 334 -39.97 -2.02 -11.01
CA PRO A 334 -40.30 -1.68 -9.62
C PRO A 334 -39.97 -2.79 -8.61
N ASN A 335 -39.68 -3.99 -9.11
CA ASN A 335 -39.40 -5.19 -8.34
C ASN A 335 -37.91 -5.62 -8.42
N LYS A 336 -36.97 -4.81 -8.92
CA LYS A 336 -35.53 -5.19 -8.94
C LYS A 336 -34.59 -4.02 -8.72
N SER A 337 -33.46 -4.28 -8.07
CA SER A 337 -32.40 -3.28 -7.85
C SER A 337 -31.61 -3.06 -9.15
N TYR A 338 -31.79 -1.94 -9.83
CA TYR A 338 -31.07 -1.63 -11.07
C TYR A 338 -29.90 -0.67 -10.79
N ILE A 339 -28.73 -0.91 -11.40
CA ILE A 339 -27.71 0.14 -11.57
C ILE A 339 -28.17 1.00 -12.73
N LYS A 340 -28.21 2.31 -12.54
CA LYS A 340 -28.26 3.24 -13.65
C LYS A 340 -26.84 3.74 -13.92
N PRO A 341 -26.04 3.07 -14.77
CA PRO A 341 -24.81 3.68 -15.23
C PRO A 341 -25.23 4.98 -15.95
N ILE A 342 -24.92 6.12 -15.33
CA ILE A 342 -25.38 7.43 -15.81
C ILE A 342 -24.59 7.81 -17.05
N SER A 343 -23.28 7.60 -17.00
CA SER A 343 -22.38 7.86 -18.11
C SER A 343 -21.18 6.94 -18.10
N LYS A 344 -20.75 6.52 -19.29
CA LYS A 344 -19.44 5.91 -19.52
C LYS A 344 -18.45 7.01 -19.86
N GLN A 345 -17.29 6.99 -19.23
CA GLN A 345 -16.19 7.87 -19.59
C GLN A 345 -15.38 7.25 -20.74
N GLU A 346 -15.27 8.00 -21.83
CA GLU A 346 -14.42 7.65 -22.96
C GLU A 346 -13.41 8.75 -23.19
N ILE A 347 -12.12 8.42 -23.03
CA ILE A 347 -11.03 9.37 -23.24
C ILE A 347 -11.05 9.83 -24.70
N ASN A 348 -11.05 11.15 -24.88
CA ASN A 348 -11.14 11.78 -26.20
C ASN A 348 -9.92 12.61 -26.55
N SER A 349 -9.09 12.95 -25.56
CA SER A 349 -7.91 13.77 -25.79
C SER A 349 -6.91 13.62 -24.68
N TYR A 350 -5.68 14.00 -25.00
CA TYR A 350 -4.59 14.06 -24.03
C TYR A 350 -3.77 15.33 -24.22
N GLY A 351 -3.24 15.83 -23.11
CA GLY A 351 -2.18 16.82 -23.06
C GLY A 351 -0.94 16.19 -22.43
N MET A 352 0.22 16.30 -23.08
CA MET A 352 1.46 15.73 -22.58
C MET A 352 2.61 16.72 -22.76
N TYR A 353 3.28 17.06 -21.65
CA TYR A 353 4.50 17.85 -21.65
C TYR A 353 5.71 16.97 -21.30
N VAL A 354 6.72 16.98 -22.16
CA VAL A 354 8.00 16.32 -21.89
C VAL A 354 9.01 17.37 -21.44
N HIS A 355 9.40 17.31 -20.17
CA HIS A 355 10.49 18.11 -19.62
C HIS A 355 11.83 17.40 -19.82
N SER A 356 12.84 18.18 -20.17
CA SER A 356 14.21 17.72 -20.36
C SER A 356 15.18 18.80 -19.87
N ASP A 357 16.09 18.42 -18.97
CA ASP A 357 17.22 19.26 -18.59
C ASP A 357 18.34 19.25 -19.65
N TYR A 358 18.22 18.41 -20.70
CA TYR A 358 19.20 18.23 -21.79
C TYR A 358 18.52 18.37 -23.16
N PRO A 359 18.28 19.59 -23.65
CA PRO A 359 17.64 19.86 -24.94
C PRO A 359 18.32 19.19 -26.13
N GLU A 360 19.62 18.94 -26.04
CA GLU A 360 20.42 18.23 -27.04
C GLU A 360 20.07 16.73 -27.14
N ILE A 361 19.60 16.13 -26.05
CA ILE A 361 19.09 14.75 -26.05
C ILE A 361 17.63 14.77 -26.50
N TYR A 362 16.81 15.54 -25.81
CA TYR A 362 15.40 15.68 -26.13
C TYR A 362 14.96 17.10 -25.85
N LYS A 363 14.42 17.78 -26.85
CA LYS A 363 13.94 19.16 -26.71
C LYS A 363 12.64 19.16 -25.90
N PRO A 364 12.52 20.00 -24.85
CA PRO A 364 11.26 20.16 -24.14
C PRO A 364 10.13 20.55 -25.10
N GLN A 365 9.03 19.82 -25.06
CA GLN A 365 7.93 19.97 -26.01
C GLN A 365 6.59 19.54 -25.40
N TYR A 366 5.54 20.28 -25.76
CA TYR A 366 4.15 19.92 -25.49
C TYR A 366 3.54 19.18 -26.70
N PHE A 367 2.74 18.16 -26.41
CA PHE A 367 1.97 17.39 -27.38
C PHE A 367 0.52 17.34 -26.91
N SER A 368 -0.41 17.49 -27.85
CA SER A 368 -1.81 17.25 -27.60
C SER A 368 -2.43 16.52 -28.78
N TYR A 369 -3.51 15.81 -28.51
CA TYR A 369 -4.28 15.07 -29.51
C TYR A 369 -5.73 15.03 -29.10
N VAL A 370 -6.64 15.11 -30.08
CA VAL A 370 -8.09 14.98 -29.89
C VAL A 370 -8.60 13.96 -30.90
N GLY A 371 -9.24 12.90 -30.43
CA GLY A 371 -9.78 11.80 -31.23
C GLY A 371 -10.18 10.61 -30.34
N ASP A 372 -11.04 9.73 -30.84
CA ASP A 372 -11.55 8.58 -30.08
C ASP A 372 -10.47 7.53 -29.78
N ASP A 373 -9.35 7.55 -30.52
CA ASP A 373 -8.15 6.74 -30.33
C ASP A 373 -7.07 7.44 -29.48
N ALA A 374 -7.44 8.44 -28.67
CA ALA A 374 -6.51 9.24 -27.87
C ALA A 374 -5.59 8.41 -26.97
N VAL A 375 -6.10 7.34 -26.34
CA VAL A 375 -5.28 6.44 -25.50
C VAL A 375 -4.23 5.70 -26.33
N GLU A 376 -4.63 5.18 -27.49
CA GLU A 376 -3.74 4.46 -28.41
C GLU A 376 -2.63 5.39 -28.92
N LYS A 377 -3.02 6.60 -29.37
CA LYS A 377 -2.08 7.63 -29.83
C LYS A 377 -1.16 8.13 -28.74
N TYR A 378 -1.65 8.24 -27.51
CA TYR A 378 -0.84 8.60 -26.36
C TYR A 378 0.23 7.54 -26.10
N VAL A 379 -0.15 6.27 -25.97
CA VAL A 379 0.80 5.18 -25.69
C VAL A 379 1.80 5.05 -26.83
N GLU A 380 1.36 5.08 -28.09
CA GLU A 380 2.25 5.08 -29.27
C GLU A 380 3.31 6.19 -29.16
N LYS A 381 2.88 7.41 -28.83
CA LYS A 381 3.75 8.58 -28.73
C LYS A 381 4.73 8.47 -27.55
N VAL A 382 4.25 8.13 -26.36
CA VAL A 382 5.08 7.96 -25.16
C VAL A 382 6.13 6.88 -25.38
N MET A 383 5.74 5.78 -26.02
CA MET A 383 6.65 4.68 -26.32
C MET A 383 7.73 5.08 -27.33
N LYS A 384 7.38 5.87 -28.34
CA LYS A 384 8.36 6.45 -29.27
C LYS A 384 9.35 7.38 -28.56
N ILE A 385 8.85 8.26 -27.68
CA ILE A 385 9.68 9.19 -26.89
C ILE A 385 10.60 8.41 -25.95
N TYR A 386 10.05 7.41 -25.25
CA TYR A 386 10.82 6.54 -24.37
C TYR A 386 11.96 5.83 -25.11
N LYS A 387 11.69 5.27 -26.30
CA LYS A 387 12.71 4.64 -27.15
C LYS A 387 13.77 5.66 -27.60
N GLU A 388 13.37 6.84 -28.04
CA GLU A 388 14.28 7.90 -28.49
C GLU A 388 15.21 8.38 -27.38
N ILE A 389 14.66 8.75 -26.22
CA ILE A 389 15.43 9.19 -25.05
C ILE A 389 16.37 8.07 -24.62
N THR A 390 15.86 6.84 -24.51
CA THR A 390 16.65 5.69 -24.05
C THR A 390 17.82 5.35 -24.99
N TYR A 391 17.61 5.49 -26.30
CA TYR A 391 18.64 5.29 -27.32
C TYR A 391 19.71 6.40 -27.28
N LYS A 392 19.30 7.66 -27.18
CA LYS A 392 20.24 8.79 -27.08
C LYS A 392 21.01 8.79 -25.77
N ILE A 393 20.40 8.38 -24.65
CA ILE A 393 21.12 8.15 -23.38
C ILE A 393 22.19 7.08 -23.58
N TYR A 394 21.84 5.96 -24.23
CA TYR A 394 22.80 4.88 -24.49
C TYR A 394 24.01 5.36 -25.31
N LEU A 395 23.79 6.17 -26.33
CA LEU A 395 24.89 6.75 -27.13
C LEU A 395 25.78 7.69 -26.30
N ASN A 396 25.23 8.35 -25.28
CA ASN A 396 25.94 9.34 -24.47
C ASN A 396 26.46 8.79 -23.12
N GLU A 397 26.16 7.55 -22.75
CA GLU A 397 26.36 6.94 -21.41
C GLU A 397 27.84 6.82 -20.96
N LYS A 398 28.80 7.30 -21.78
CA LYS A 398 30.24 7.14 -21.58
C LYS A 398 31.04 8.44 -21.68
N LYS A 399 30.40 9.62 -21.53
CA LYS A 399 31.18 10.86 -21.47
C LYS A 399 32.11 10.81 -20.28
N LYS A 400 33.42 10.95 -20.55
CA LYS A 400 34.43 11.05 -19.50
C LYS A 400 34.19 12.31 -18.67
N PRO A 401 34.56 12.30 -17.38
CA PRO A 401 34.46 13.49 -16.56
C PRO A 401 35.33 14.61 -17.16
N ILE A 402 34.75 15.80 -17.26
CA ILE A 402 35.40 17.03 -17.70
C ILE A 402 35.71 17.81 -16.43
N LEU A 403 37.00 18.02 -16.14
CA LEU A 403 37.49 18.78 -15.00
C LEU A 403 38.38 19.93 -15.49
N ASN A 404 38.30 21.06 -14.80
CA ASN A 404 39.33 22.08 -14.85
C ASN A 404 40.40 21.83 -13.77
N ASN A 405 41.50 22.60 -13.79
CA ASN A 405 42.62 22.40 -12.85
C ASN A 405 42.20 22.54 -11.38
N HIS A 406 41.31 23.50 -11.07
CA HIS A 406 40.81 23.72 -9.72
C HIS A 406 39.95 22.55 -9.22
N GLU A 407 39.08 22.00 -10.08
CA GLU A 407 38.26 20.83 -9.75
C GLU A 407 39.11 19.56 -9.56
N GLU A 408 40.25 19.46 -10.23
CA GLU A 408 41.19 18.37 -10.01
C GLU A 408 41.90 18.54 -8.65
N ASP A 409 42.30 19.75 -8.27
CA ASP A 409 42.87 20.03 -6.95
C ASP A 409 41.85 19.71 -5.83
N GLU A 410 40.59 20.15 -5.98
CA GLU A 410 39.49 19.81 -5.07
C GLU A 410 39.30 18.29 -4.95
N PHE A 411 39.38 17.56 -6.07
CA PHE A 411 39.29 16.11 -6.06
C PHE A 411 40.43 15.47 -5.26
N GLN A 412 41.66 15.97 -5.41
CA GLN A 412 42.83 15.44 -4.70
C GLN A 412 42.73 15.70 -3.19
N GLU A 413 42.32 16.90 -2.79
CA GLU A 413 42.18 17.31 -1.39
C GLU A 413 40.95 16.71 -0.69
N ALA A 414 39.93 16.26 -1.44
CA ALA A 414 38.72 15.68 -0.85
C ALA A 414 39.00 14.43 0.00
N THR A 415 38.65 14.53 1.29
CA THR A 415 38.73 13.45 2.28
C THR A 415 37.43 12.65 2.45
N GLY A 416 36.30 13.25 2.07
CA GLY A 416 34.96 12.66 2.19
C GLY A 416 34.18 12.62 0.88
N CYS A 417 33.24 11.68 0.80
CA CYS A 417 32.38 11.51 -0.36
C CYS A 417 31.33 12.61 -0.47
N TYR A 418 31.25 13.28 -1.62
CA TYR A 418 30.23 14.28 -1.95
C TYR A 418 28.78 13.77 -1.81
N ILE A 419 28.54 12.47 -2.00
CA ILE A 419 27.19 11.87 -1.98
C ILE A 419 26.76 11.43 -0.57
N CYS A 420 27.58 10.61 0.11
CA CYS A 420 27.22 10.04 1.41
C CYS A 420 27.84 10.78 2.61
N GLY A 421 28.84 11.63 2.39
CA GLY A 421 29.56 12.35 3.43
C GLY A 421 30.51 11.48 4.27
N GLU A 422 30.69 10.20 3.92
CA GLU A 422 31.63 9.30 4.62
C GLU A 422 33.06 9.47 4.09
N GLU A 423 34.06 9.27 4.94
CA GLU A 423 35.48 9.32 4.58
C GLU A 423 35.86 8.22 3.58
N PHE A 424 36.80 8.53 2.67
CA PHE A 424 37.29 7.56 1.70
C PHE A 424 38.13 6.46 2.37
N LYS A 425 37.86 5.21 2.00
CA LYS A 425 38.75 4.07 2.30
C LYS A 425 39.81 3.95 1.20
N GLU A 426 40.98 3.39 1.54
CA GLU A 426 42.30 3.47 0.88
C GLU A 426 42.41 3.25 -0.66
N SER A 427 41.33 3.11 -1.44
CA SER A 427 41.35 3.19 -2.91
C SER A 427 39.96 3.28 -3.59
N GLU A 428 38.96 3.91 -2.96
CA GLU A 428 37.59 3.98 -3.51
C GLU A 428 37.16 5.35 -4.06
N LYS A 429 38.07 6.34 -4.09
CA LYS A 429 37.79 7.72 -4.52
C LYS A 429 37.68 7.82 -6.05
N VAL A 430 36.49 8.14 -6.55
CA VAL A 430 36.21 8.28 -7.99
C VAL A 430 35.68 9.66 -8.34
N ARG A 431 35.96 10.09 -9.59
CA ARG A 431 35.48 11.35 -10.13
C ARG A 431 34.03 11.21 -10.58
N GLU A 432 33.11 11.53 -9.67
CA GLU A 432 31.68 11.54 -9.97
C GLU A 432 31.36 12.68 -10.93
N HIS A 433 30.60 12.35 -11.96
CA HIS A 433 30.24 13.30 -13.00
C HIS A 433 28.86 12.97 -13.55
N ASN A 434 28.21 13.97 -14.10
CA ASN A 434 26.98 13.75 -14.82
C ASN A 434 27.26 12.99 -16.12
N HIS A 435 26.73 11.77 -16.25
CA HIS A 435 26.99 10.92 -17.43
C HIS A 435 26.46 11.46 -18.77
N LEU A 436 25.56 12.44 -18.77
CA LEU A 436 24.98 13.02 -20.00
C LEU A 436 25.79 14.24 -20.49
N SER A 437 26.26 15.08 -19.56
CA SER A 437 27.04 16.29 -19.88
C SER A 437 28.56 16.11 -19.74
N GLY A 438 29.01 15.13 -18.95
CA GLY A 438 30.41 14.96 -18.56
C GLY A 438 30.85 15.89 -17.42
N LYS A 439 30.00 16.82 -16.98
CA LYS A 439 30.37 17.81 -15.95
C LYS A 439 30.65 17.13 -14.61
N TYR A 440 31.81 17.42 -14.04
CA TYR A 440 32.21 16.96 -12.72
C TYR A 440 31.28 17.49 -11.63
N ARG A 441 31.01 16.66 -10.62
CA ARG A 441 30.14 16.99 -9.48
C ARG A 441 30.88 16.95 -8.14
N GLY A 442 31.89 16.10 -8.02
CA GLY A 442 32.64 15.94 -6.78
C GLY A 442 33.33 14.58 -6.65
N ALA A 443 34.11 14.42 -5.58
CA ALA A 443 34.74 13.15 -5.26
C ALA A 443 33.69 12.23 -4.63
N ALA A 444 33.50 11.01 -5.15
CA ALA A 444 32.55 10.05 -4.59
C ALA A 444 33.17 8.68 -4.34
N CYS A 445 32.59 7.90 -3.45
CA CYS A 445 32.96 6.49 -3.30
C CYS A 445 32.42 5.70 -4.50
N GLN A 446 33.16 4.67 -4.93
CA GLN A 446 32.76 3.82 -6.05
C GLN A 446 31.35 3.22 -5.89
N SER A 447 30.97 2.89 -4.66
CA SER A 447 29.64 2.36 -4.33
C SER A 447 28.50 3.38 -4.54
N CYS A 448 28.78 4.66 -4.30
CA CYS A 448 27.82 5.75 -4.51
C CYS A 448 27.68 6.07 -6.02
N ASN A 449 28.81 6.19 -6.73
CA ASN A 449 28.85 6.39 -8.18
C ASN A 449 28.07 5.28 -8.93
N THR A 450 28.29 4.01 -8.55
CA THR A 450 27.58 2.87 -9.17
C THR A 450 26.05 2.93 -8.97
N LYS A 451 25.58 3.45 -7.82
CA LYS A 451 24.15 3.61 -7.55
C LYS A 451 23.57 4.80 -8.31
N GLU A 452 24.33 5.88 -8.42
CA GLU A 452 23.95 7.07 -9.17
C GLU A 452 23.70 6.76 -10.64
N GLY A 453 24.61 6.01 -11.27
CA GLY A 453 24.44 5.55 -12.66
C GLY A 453 23.21 4.66 -12.90
N LYS A 454 22.53 4.14 -11.85
CA LYS A 454 21.26 3.41 -11.99
C LYS A 454 20.03 4.31 -11.90
N ALA A 455 20.09 5.41 -11.14
CA ALA A 455 18.96 6.30 -10.92
C ALA A 455 18.57 7.09 -12.20
N THR A 456 19.54 7.39 -13.05
CA THR A 456 19.37 8.12 -14.32
C THR A 456 18.61 7.37 -15.41
N LYS A 457 18.20 6.12 -15.15
CA LYS A 457 17.56 5.23 -16.14
C LYS A 457 16.04 5.07 -15.95
N LEU A 458 15.46 5.89 -15.09
CA LEU A 458 14.03 5.97 -14.83
C LEU A 458 13.46 7.23 -15.49
N ILE A 459 12.41 7.07 -16.29
CA ILE A 459 11.61 8.20 -16.79
C ILE A 459 10.25 8.15 -16.10
N PRO A 460 9.97 9.05 -15.15
CA PRO A 460 8.66 9.15 -14.52
C PRO A 460 7.67 9.85 -15.45
N VAL A 461 6.45 9.34 -15.45
CA VAL A 461 5.27 9.93 -16.11
C VAL A 461 4.27 10.26 -15.03
N PHE A 462 3.92 11.52 -14.89
CA PHE A 462 2.99 11.98 -13.85
C PHE A 462 1.62 12.26 -14.44
N PHE A 463 0.60 11.67 -13.82
CA PHE A 463 -0.80 12.05 -13.94
C PHE A 463 -1.25 12.61 -12.59
N HIS A 464 -2.14 13.60 -12.57
CA HIS A 464 -2.68 14.10 -11.32
C HIS A 464 -3.94 13.33 -10.94
N ASN A 465 -3.94 12.65 -9.80
CA ASN A 465 -5.02 11.75 -9.37
C ASN A 465 -5.23 10.55 -10.32
N GLY A 466 -4.22 10.20 -11.12
CA GLY A 466 -4.36 9.17 -12.14
C GLY A 466 -4.59 7.75 -11.62
N SER A 467 -4.28 7.49 -10.34
CA SER A 467 -4.60 6.23 -9.67
C SER A 467 -6.07 5.86 -9.67
N ASN A 468 -6.96 6.86 -9.68
CA ASN A 468 -8.41 6.68 -9.63
C ASN A 468 -9.08 6.88 -11.00
N TYR A 469 -8.31 7.21 -12.05
CA TYR A 469 -8.85 7.65 -13.33
C TYR A 469 -8.00 7.13 -14.50
N ASP A 470 -6.92 7.83 -14.86
CA ASP A 470 -6.15 7.60 -16.09
C ASP A 470 -5.55 6.20 -16.19
N PHE A 471 -5.10 5.64 -15.05
CA PHE A 471 -4.33 4.40 -15.02
C PHE A 471 -5.12 3.21 -15.55
N HIS A 472 -6.45 3.20 -15.39
CA HIS A 472 -7.29 2.12 -15.88
C HIS A 472 -7.21 1.95 -17.40
N PHE A 473 -7.14 3.07 -18.12
CA PHE A 473 -7.10 3.08 -19.58
C PHE A 473 -5.70 2.78 -20.13
N LEU A 474 -4.66 3.09 -19.36
CA LEU A 474 -3.26 2.88 -19.79
C LEU A 474 -2.84 1.42 -19.74
N ILE A 475 -3.33 0.63 -18.79
CA ILE A 475 -2.80 -0.72 -18.53
C ILE A 475 -3.00 -1.63 -19.73
N GLU A 476 -4.23 -1.70 -20.25
CA GLU A 476 -4.56 -2.57 -21.40
C GLU A 476 -3.76 -2.17 -22.63
N GLU A 477 -3.63 -0.87 -22.89
CA GLU A 477 -2.91 -0.36 -24.04
C GLU A 477 -1.40 -0.59 -23.93
N LEU A 478 -0.80 -0.36 -22.75
CA LEU A 478 0.63 -0.61 -22.51
C LEU A 478 0.99 -2.10 -22.65
N MET A 479 0.08 -3.01 -22.30
CA MET A 479 0.31 -4.45 -22.41
C MET A 479 0.48 -4.91 -23.87
N LYS A 480 -0.09 -4.20 -24.84
CA LYS A 480 0.10 -4.49 -26.27
C LYS A 480 1.55 -4.30 -26.73
N TYR A 481 2.35 -3.51 -26.00
CA TYR A 481 3.74 -3.21 -26.34
C TYR A 481 4.76 -4.07 -25.58
N GLU A 482 4.32 -5.06 -24.81
CA GLU A 482 5.26 -5.96 -24.13
C GLU A 482 6.10 -6.77 -25.12
N ASP A 483 7.38 -6.95 -24.78
CA ASP A 483 8.30 -7.84 -25.48
C ASP A 483 9.02 -8.78 -24.50
N GLU A 484 10.03 -9.51 -24.94
CA GLU A 484 10.82 -10.43 -24.08
C GLU A 484 11.52 -9.70 -22.92
N TYR A 485 11.90 -8.44 -23.10
CA TYR A 485 12.73 -7.66 -22.17
C TYR A 485 11.95 -6.56 -21.42
N ASN A 486 10.91 -6.01 -22.03
CA ASN A 486 10.08 -4.93 -21.53
C ASN A 486 8.71 -5.47 -21.12
N LYS A 487 8.42 -5.42 -19.82
CA LYS A 487 7.19 -5.92 -19.23
C LYS A 487 6.46 -4.84 -18.46
N VAL A 488 5.13 -4.94 -18.43
CA VAL A 488 4.27 -4.14 -17.56
C VAL A 488 4.27 -4.78 -16.18
N LYS A 489 4.62 -3.99 -15.16
CA LYS A 489 4.57 -4.39 -13.76
C LYS A 489 3.67 -3.42 -13.01
N LEU A 490 2.60 -3.96 -12.45
CA LEU A 490 1.62 -3.21 -11.67
C LEU A 490 1.94 -3.31 -10.18
N LEU A 491 1.94 -2.16 -9.50
CA LEU A 491 1.90 -2.11 -8.05
C LEU A 491 0.51 -1.63 -7.65
N SER A 492 -0.38 -2.53 -7.26
CA SER A 492 -1.76 -2.19 -6.87
C SER A 492 -1.91 -2.02 -5.35
N LYS A 493 -2.82 -1.14 -4.93
CA LYS A 493 -3.22 -0.97 -3.52
C LYS A 493 -4.41 -1.89 -3.18
N ASN A 494 -5.37 -1.96 -4.10
CA ASN A 494 -6.55 -2.84 -4.06
C ASN A 494 -6.91 -3.24 -5.52
N SER A 495 -8.10 -3.76 -5.76
CA SER A 495 -8.54 -4.18 -7.10
C SER A 495 -8.80 -3.04 -8.09
N GLU A 496 -8.91 -1.80 -7.60
CA GLU A 496 -9.30 -0.63 -8.40
C GLU A 496 -8.14 0.36 -8.50
N ASN A 497 -7.45 0.65 -7.40
CA ASN A 497 -6.46 1.72 -7.34
C ASN A 497 -5.03 1.18 -7.51
N TYR A 498 -4.33 1.71 -8.51
CA TYR A 498 -2.93 1.38 -8.81
C TYR A 498 -1.98 2.43 -8.22
N ILE A 499 -0.95 1.99 -7.50
CA ILE A 499 0.11 2.83 -6.93
C ILE A 499 1.07 3.32 -8.02
N SER A 500 1.48 2.41 -8.90
CA SER A 500 2.36 2.73 -10.02
C SER A 500 2.24 1.67 -11.10
N ILE A 501 2.44 2.10 -12.34
CA ILE A 501 2.58 1.21 -13.50
C ILE A 501 4.02 1.37 -13.99
N ASP A 502 4.79 0.28 -13.99
CA ASP A 502 6.12 0.26 -14.57
C ASP A 502 6.05 -0.41 -15.95
N TYR A 503 6.62 0.20 -16.97
CA TYR A 503 6.87 -0.42 -18.28
C TYR A 503 8.37 -0.44 -18.55
N GLY A 504 8.93 -1.61 -18.84
CA GLY A 504 10.33 -1.77 -19.24
C GLY A 504 11.08 -2.86 -18.50
N SER A 505 12.41 -2.76 -18.49
CA SER A 505 13.29 -3.73 -17.85
C SER A 505 13.73 -3.25 -16.46
N ASN A 506 14.47 -4.10 -15.73
CA ASN A 506 15.08 -3.70 -14.45
C ASN A 506 16.12 -2.58 -14.61
N TYR A 507 16.63 -2.34 -15.82
CA TYR A 507 17.69 -1.38 -16.09
C TYR A 507 17.20 -0.06 -16.63
N LYS A 508 16.13 -0.06 -17.43
CA LYS A 508 15.52 1.12 -18.06
C LYS A 508 14.02 0.94 -18.00
N LYS A 509 13.33 1.90 -17.39
CA LYS A 509 11.88 1.82 -17.24
C LYS A 509 11.20 3.18 -17.30
N LEU A 510 10.03 3.16 -17.88
CA LEU A 510 9.01 4.19 -17.79
C LEU A 510 8.14 3.87 -16.58
N ARG A 511 7.86 4.87 -15.73
CA ARG A 511 7.09 4.67 -14.51
C ARG A 511 5.98 5.70 -14.40
N PHE A 512 4.74 5.25 -14.49
CA PHE A 512 3.55 6.07 -14.31
C PHE A 512 3.26 6.23 -12.81
N LEU A 513 3.14 7.48 -12.38
CA LEU A 513 2.98 7.90 -10.99
C LEU A 513 1.83 8.90 -10.86
N ASP A 514 1.16 8.81 -9.73
CA ASP A 514 0.14 9.77 -9.34
C ASP A 514 0.79 10.93 -8.58
N SER A 515 0.75 12.12 -9.18
CA SER A 515 1.33 13.34 -8.60
C SER A 515 0.58 13.83 -7.34
N TYR A 516 -0.71 13.50 -7.19
CA TYR A 516 -1.53 13.87 -6.02
C TYR A 516 -1.05 13.17 -4.73
N ARG A 517 -0.21 12.14 -4.84
CA ARG A 517 0.42 11.50 -3.69
C ARG A 517 1.60 12.28 -3.14
N PHE A 518 2.19 13.14 -3.96
CA PHE A 518 3.31 13.99 -3.60
C PHE A 518 2.85 15.42 -3.29
N MET A 519 1.70 15.83 -3.83
CA MET A 519 1.10 17.14 -3.64
C MET A 519 -0.18 17.03 -2.82
N LEU A 520 -0.27 17.75 -1.70
CA LEU A 520 -1.39 17.64 -0.75
C LEU A 520 -2.69 18.37 -1.18
N LYS A 521 -2.76 18.85 -2.43
CA LYS A 521 -3.88 19.66 -2.93
C LYS A 521 -4.15 19.39 -4.41
N GLY A 522 -5.37 19.71 -4.85
CA GLY A 522 -5.76 19.58 -6.26
C GLY A 522 -5.09 20.63 -7.16
N LEU A 523 -5.09 20.40 -8.48
CA LEU A 523 -4.45 21.28 -9.47
C LEU A 523 -4.94 22.73 -9.38
N SER A 524 -6.22 22.98 -9.11
CA SER A 524 -6.78 24.33 -9.02
C SER A 524 -6.16 25.13 -7.86
N ASP A 525 -5.93 24.49 -6.72
CA ASP A 525 -5.30 25.12 -5.56
C ASP A 525 -3.79 25.31 -5.77
N ILE A 526 -3.15 24.36 -6.46
CA ILE A 526 -1.74 24.48 -6.85
C ILE A 526 -1.57 25.66 -7.81
N ALA A 527 -2.43 25.76 -8.82
CA ALA A 527 -2.39 26.86 -9.79
C ALA A 527 -2.57 28.23 -9.13
N LYS A 528 -3.50 28.36 -8.16
CA LYS A 528 -3.67 29.61 -7.39
C LYS A 528 -2.44 30.04 -6.60
N SER A 529 -1.52 29.13 -6.29
CA SER A 529 -0.28 29.44 -5.58
C SER A 529 0.87 29.85 -6.49
N MET A 530 0.66 29.88 -7.80
CA MET A 530 1.66 30.22 -8.81
C MET A 530 1.28 31.52 -9.51
N ASP A 531 2.27 32.39 -9.75
CA ASP A 531 2.07 33.68 -10.40
C ASP A 531 2.24 33.62 -11.93
N GLU A 532 2.98 32.64 -12.46
CA GLU A 532 3.36 32.56 -13.88
C GLU A 532 3.16 31.15 -14.46
N PHE A 533 2.71 31.09 -15.72
CA PHE A 533 2.49 29.84 -16.47
C PHE A 533 3.16 29.87 -17.85
N PRO A 534 4.52 29.89 -17.91
CA PRO A 534 5.25 30.14 -19.15
C PRO A 534 4.99 29.09 -20.24
N ILE A 535 4.75 27.83 -19.87
CA ILE A 535 4.41 26.77 -20.82
C ILE A 535 3.01 26.99 -21.40
N LEU A 536 2.03 27.32 -20.55
CA LEU A 536 0.66 27.57 -20.97
C LEU A 536 0.60 28.78 -21.92
N GLU A 537 1.25 29.88 -21.55
CA GLU A 537 1.29 31.10 -22.38
C GLU A 537 1.94 30.89 -23.73
N LYS A 538 3.01 30.09 -23.77
CA LYS A 538 3.73 29.78 -25.01
C LYS A 538 2.89 28.89 -25.94
N GLU A 539 2.29 27.83 -25.42
CA GLU A 539 1.62 26.82 -26.25
C GLU A 539 0.17 27.24 -26.60
N PHE A 540 -0.50 28.01 -25.74
CA PHE A 540 -1.90 28.42 -25.91
C PHE A 540 -2.09 29.93 -26.06
N LYS A 541 -1.12 30.60 -26.66
CA LYS A 541 -1.18 32.05 -26.89
C LYS A 541 -2.44 32.42 -27.67
N GLY A 542 -3.30 33.22 -27.05
CA GLY A 542 -4.56 33.68 -27.67
C GLY A 542 -5.74 32.70 -27.54
N LEU A 543 -5.58 31.54 -26.89
CA LEU A 543 -6.68 30.60 -26.65
C LEU A 543 -7.83 31.28 -25.90
N THR A 544 -7.53 32.11 -24.90
CA THR A 544 -8.53 32.89 -24.16
C THR A 544 -9.38 33.75 -25.09
N TRP A 545 -8.75 34.42 -26.06
CA TRP A 545 -9.44 35.23 -27.05
C TRP A 545 -10.29 34.38 -28.00
N GLN A 546 -9.76 33.25 -28.49
CA GLN A 546 -10.49 32.33 -29.36
C GLN A 546 -11.71 31.72 -28.65
N CYS A 547 -11.56 31.31 -27.39
CA CYS A 547 -12.65 30.82 -26.54
C CYS A 547 -13.69 31.92 -26.30
N GLY A 548 -13.25 33.15 -26.01
CA GLY A 548 -14.15 34.30 -25.83
C GLY A 548 -14.98 34.60 -27.07
N LEU A 549 -14.37 34.62 -28.26
CA LEU A 549 -15.07 34.83 -29.53
C LEU A 549 -16.04 33.68 -29.84
N LYS A 550 -15.65 32.42 -29.59
CA LYS A 550 -16.51 31.26 -29.79
C LYS A 550 -17.72 31.27 -28.85
N TYR A 551 -17.51 31.60 -27.58
CA TYR A 551 -18.58 31.63 -26.57
C TYR A 551 -19.57 32.75 -26.81
N THR A 552 -19.07 33.95 -27.13
CA THR A 552 -19.92 35.13 -27.35
C THR A 552 -20.56 35.17 -28.75
N GLY A 553 -19.98 34.45 -29.72
CA GLY A 553 -20.40 34.49 -31.13
C GLY A 553 -20.14 35.84 -31.81
N ILE A 554 -19.43 36.76 -31.12
CA ILE A 554 -19.15 38.10 -31.62
C ILE A 554 -18.10 38.01 -32.73
N LYS A 555 -18.37 38.70 -33.85
CA LYS A 555 -17.38 38.96 -34.89
C LYS A 555 -16.75 40.32 -34.63
N LEU A 556 -15.44 40.34 -34.42
CA LEU A 556 -14.70 41.59 -34.32
C LEU A 556 -14.40 42.11 -35.71
N GLU A 557 -14.66 43.40 -35.91
CA GLU A 557 -14.17 44.12 -37.08
C GLU A 557 -12.69 44.45 -36.87
N LEU A 558 -11.87 44.25 -37.91
CA LEU A 558 -10.46 44.65 -37.87
C LEU A 558 -10.37 46.15 -38.07
N LEU A 559 -9.52 46.81 -37.29
CA LEU A 559 -9.19 48.21 -37.51
C LEU A 559 -8.44 48.33 -38.84
N THR A 560 -9.07 48.99 -39.81
CA THR A 560 -8.50 49.23 -41.15
C THR A 560 -8.02 50.67 -41.34
N ASP A 561 -8.32 51.55 -40.38
CA ASP A 561 -7.95 52.97 -40.39
C ASP A 561 -6.95 53.28 -39.25
N VAL A 562 -5.87 53.99 -39.61
CA VAL A 562 -4.82 54.42 -38.68
C VAL A 562 -5.35 55.43 -37.67
N ASP A 563 -6.31 56.28 -38.03
CA ASP A 563 -6.87 57.27 -37.10
C ASP A 563 -7.71 56.59 -36.01
N MET A 564 -8.45 55.53 -36.36
CA MET A 564 -9.15 54.69 -35.38
C MET A 564 -8.16 54.00 -34.45
N LEU A 565 -7.07 53.42 -34.99
CA LEU A 565 -6.03 52.81 -34.17
C LEU A 565 -5.42 53.82 -33.19
N GLN A 566 -5.05 55.01 -33.66
CA GLN A 566 -4.49 56.07 -32.81
C GLN A 566 -5.49 56.56 -31.76
N MET A 567 -6.78 56.61 -32.08
CA MET A 567 -7.83 56.94 -31.10
C MET A 567 -7.87 55.91 -29.98
N PHE A 568 -7.85 54.60 -30.31
CA PHE A 568 -7.82 53.53 -29.31
C PHE A 568 -6.54 53.56 -28.49
N GLU A 569 -5.36 53.68 -29.11
CA GLU A 569 -4.07 53.75 -28.38
C GLU A 569 -4.02 54.95 -27.43
N LYS A 570 -4.48 56.12 -27.88
CA LYS A 570 -4.59 57.33 -27.03
C LYS A 570 -5.63 57.19 -25.93
N GLY A 571 -6.59 56.27 -26.05
CA GLY A 571 -7.64 55.99 -25.07
C GLY A 571 -7.26 54.92 -24.03
N ILE A 572 -6.29 54.04 -24.32
CA ILE A 572 -5.84 53.01 -23.39
C ILE A 572 -5.21 53.68 -22.15
N ARG A 573 -5.71 53.32 -20.97
CA ARG A 573 -5.15 53.70 -19.67
C ARG A 573 -4.86 52.42 -18.88
N GLY A 574 -3.75 52.41 -18.16
CA GLY A 574 -3.44 51.32 -17.23
C GLY A 574 -4.37 51.33 -16.01
N GLY A 575 -4.18 50.37 -15.11
CA GLY A 575 -4.85 50.37 -13.80
C GLY A 575 -4.53 51.65 -13.03
N PHE A 576 -5.54 52.22 -12.38
CA PHE A 576 -5.37 53.43 -11.59
C PHE A 576 -4.53 53.13 -10.33
N SER A 577 -3.28 53.60 -10.32
CA SER A 577 -2.40 53.53 -9.16
C SER A 577 -2.16 54.94 -8.63
N GLY A 578 -2.80 55.28 -7.52
CA GLY A 578 -2.65 56.58 -6.87
C GLY A 578 -3.15 56.55 -5.44
N VAL A 579 -2.56 57.39 -4.59
CA VAL A 579 -3.04 57.62 -3.22
C VAL A 579 -4.19 58.61 -3.30
N LEU A 580 -5.42 58.12 -3.09
CA LEU A 580 -6.63 58.92 -3.19
C LEU A 580 -7.02 59.53 -1.83
N GLY A 581 -7.31 60.83 -1.82
CA GLY A 581 -7.69 61.63 -0.64
C GLY A 581 -6.61 62.61 -0.16
N PRO A 582 -6.89 63.51 0.81
CA PRO A 582 -5.93 64.49 1.35
C PRO A 582 -4.90 63.85 2.30
N ARG A 583 -4.36 62.68 1.92
CA ARG A 583 -3.37 61.96 2.73
C ARG A 583 -1.97 62.38 2.30
N HIS A 584 -1.22 62.98 3.24
CA HIS A 584 0.18 63.33 3.05
C HIS A 584 1.03 62.06 3.14
N VAL A 585 1.72 61.70 2.04
CA VAL A 585 2.67 60.58 2.01
C VAL A 585 4.08 61.13 2.16
N LYS A 586 4.80 60.66 3.18
CA LYS A 586 6.18 61.05 3.44
C LYS A 586 7.03 59.79 3.46
N ALA A 587 8.09 59.77 2.65
CA ALA A 587 8.99 58.61 2.60
C ALA A 587 9.73 58.48 3.94
N PHE A 588 9.53 57.35 4.64
CA PHE A 588 10.25 57.03 5.88
C PHE A 588 11.66 56.52 5.54
N ASN A 589 12.52 57.43 5.07
CA ASN A 589 13.88 57.14 4.64
C ASN A 589 14.86 58.11 5.32
N LYS A 590 15.86 57.56 6.03
CA LYS A 590 16.88 58.31 6.80
C LYS A 590 17.71 59.30 5.98
N TYR A 591 17.71 59.18 4.66
CA TYR A 591 18.39 60.09 3.75
C TYR A 591 17.51 61.26 3.27
N THR A 592 16.25 61.33 3.71
CA THR A 592 15.36 62.44 3.39
C THR A 592 15.49 63.55 4.42
N THR A 593 15.45 64.80 3.96
CA THR A 593 15.68 66.00 4.79
C THR A 593 14.70 66.18 5.95
N ASN A 594 13.56 65.50 5.90
CA ASN A 594 12.50 65.59 6.91
C ASN A 594 12.22 64.24 7.59
N TYR A 595 13.22 63.34 7.64
CA TYR A 595 13.17 62.09 8.39
C TYR A 595 13.04 62.39 9.89
N ASN A 596 12.06 61.77 10.53
CA ASN A 596 11.95 61.76 11.99
C ASN A 596 11.61 60.33 12.42
N GLU A 597 12.48 59.77 13.25
CA GLU A 597 12.46 58.39 13.73
C GLU A 597 11.24 58.09 14.63
N ASP A 598 10.64 59.13 15.23
CA ASP A 598 9.44 59.04 16.06
C ASP A 598 8.18 58.63 15.28
N TYR A 599 8.18 58.76 13.95
CA TYR A 599 7.08 58.33 13.08
C TYR A 599 7.13 56.84 12.71
N ARG A 600 8.07 56.07 13.27
CA ARG A 600 8.13 54.62 13.09
C ARG A 600 6.94 53.97 13.80
N ILE A 601 5.88 53.68 13.06
CA ILE A 601 4.80 52.81 13.54
C ILE A 601 5.38 51.39 13.60
N ILE A 602 5.70 50.93 14.80
CA ILE A 602 6.14 49.56 15.05
C ILE A 602 4.88 48.71 15.06
N ASP A 603 4.69 47.90 14.02
CA ASP A 603 3.61 46.92 14.01
C ASP A 603 3.88 45.88 15.12
N GLU A 604 2.91 45.62 16.00
CA GLU A 604 3.10 44.76 17.19
C GLU A 604 3.50 43.31 16.83
N HIS A 605 3.38 42.93 15.55
CA HIS A 605 3.84 41.65 15.04
C HIS A 605 5.36 41.47 15.02
N GLU A 606 6.18 42.52 15.07
CA GLU A 606 7.66 42.38 15.13
C GLU A 606 8.19 42.05 16.54
N LYS A 607 7.41 42.22 17.61
CA LYS A 607 7.84 41.88 18.99
C LYS A 607 7.89 40.38 19.29
N LYS A 608 7.41 39.50 18.38
CA LYS A 608 7.40 38.04 18.58
C LYS A 608 8.56 37.27 17.93
N LYS A 609 9.58 37.96 17.43
CA LYS A 609 10.85 37.33 17.01
C LYS A 609 12.03 37.94 17.74
N VAL A 610 12.15 37.64 19.03
CA VAL A 610 13.42 37.60 19.77
C VAL A 610 13.43 36.32 20.60
#